data_AF-U6H2T7-F1
#
_entry.id   AF-U6H2T7-F1
#
_cell.length_a   1.000
_cell.length_b   1.000
_cell.length_c   1.000
_cell.angle_alpha   90.00
_cell.angle_beta   90.00
_cell.angle_gamma   90.00
#
_symmetry.space_group_name_H-M   'P 1'
#
loop_
_entity.id
_entity.type
_entity.pdbx_description
1 polymer ?
#
loop_
_entity_poly.entity_id
_entity_poly.type
_entity_poly.pdbx_seq_one_letter_code
_entity_poly.pdbx_strand_id
1 'polypeptide(L)'
;MTDFIEDLWEEAMTAGVQPPPWAPQSKWQDLISNFTIFIPDDPASVPNKEPRRSVPRTLAGIGPGDLCVEGGSLCVLFVRVAVEGVEENPFEIVTKTSIVESLEDLEEVIEKITHDKACRAVGIDLEHHSLKSYRGFTCIITLVTSEEIYIIDTLSIFAHLHRLNAVTTDSSIVKILHNGENDVGWLQRDFNIFIVNAFDTGKAAQVLNIPGGISLRNILWREFGVAKDVEMTTCDWSRRPLTERMKAYVVGDVRYLLTLYYRYAGKLSKEAGKVRPKAGDIRKQAGIRTNMDVHKTAKADTHVERAVLAWRDIRSRSVDVSRAFLLPPDRILPAVVKAYRERTGEPIAHLLNAALGEECIKDFSKELDELVKAAIPEEAAVLEENCEKPLF
;
A
#
# COMPACT_ATOMS: atom_id res chain seq x y z
N MET A 1 14.82 4.56 28.71
CA MET A 1 14.14 3.85 27.61
C MET A 1 13.06 4.70 26.96
N THR A 2 12.13 5.30 27.71
CA THR A 2 11.12 6.22 27.15
C THR A 2 11.79 7.43 26.48
N ASP A 3 12.68 8.12 27.19
CA ASP A 3 13.43 9.28 26.67
C ASP A 3 14.21 8.92 25.41
N PHE A 4 14.87 7.75 25.38
CA PHE A 4 15.58 7.26 24.18
C PHE A 4 14.66 7.11 22.97
N ILE A 5 13.44 6.57 23.15
CA ILE A 5 12.49 6.37 22.04
C ILE A 5 11.91 7.71 21.57
N GLU A 6 11.70 8.66 22.48
CA GLU A 6 11.27 10.02 22.15
C GLU A 6 12.37 10.78 21.38
N ASP A 7 13.61 10.74 21.85
CA ASP A 7 14.77 11.33 21.18
C ASP A 7 14.97 10.72 19.78
N LEU A 8 14.86 9.40 19.67
CA LEU A 8 14.94 8.68 18.39
C LEU A 8 13.83 9.11 17.42
N TRP A 9 12.62 9.35 17.93
CA TRP A 9 11.50 9.83 17.12
C TRP A 9 11.75 11.23 16.58
N GLU A 10 12.18 12.17 17.43
CA GLU A 10 12.48 13.54 17.04
C GLU A 10 13.66 13.63 16.06
N GLU A 11 14.71 12.85 16.28
CA GLU A 11 15.83 12.70 15.34
C GLU A 11 15.35 12.21 13.98
N ALA A 12 14.59 11.11 13.96
CA ALA A 12 14.08 10.50 12.73
C ALA A 12 13.13 11.44 11.96
N MET A 13 12.27 12.17 12.67
CA MET A 13 11.40 13.19 12.05
C MET A 13 12.22 14.33 11.42
N THR A 14 13.27 14.77 12.11
CA THR A 14 14.13 15.87 11.65
C THR A 14 14.96 15.46 10.44
N ALA A 15 15.50 14.24 10.43
CA ALA A 15 16.26 13.69 9.32
C ALA A 15 15.40 13.37 8.08
N GLY A 16 14.09 13.15 8.28
CA GLY A 16 13.17 12.75 7.23
C GLY A 16 13.39 11.30 6.79
N VAL A 17 12.84 10.96 5.62
CA VAL A 17 12.95 9.60 5.06
C VAL A 17 14.23 9.52 4.22
N GLN A 18 15.07 8.52 4.52
CA GLN A 18 16.37 8.24 3.90
C GLN A 18 16.41 6.80 3.37
N PRO A 19 15.78 6.51 2.22
CA PRO A 19 15.77 5.16 1.65
C PRO A 19 17.18 4.68 1.29
N PRO A 20 17.47 3.36 1.35
CA PRO A 20 18.74 2.82 0.89
C PRO A 20 19.05 3.21 -0.57
N PRO A 21 20.31 3.42 -0.96
CA PRO A 21 20.67 3.87 -2.31
C PRO A 21 20.22 2.94 -3.45
N TRP A 22 20.07 1.64 -3.16
CA TRP A 22 19.56 0.66 -4.13
C TRP A 22 18.04 0.73 -4.32
N ALA A 23 17.32 1.35 -3.38
CA ALA A 23 15.87 1.41 -3.38
C ALA A 23 15.42 2.46 -4.39
N PRO A 24 14.43 2.16 -5.25
CA PRO A 24 14.01 3.11 -6.28
C PRO A 24 13.43 4.41 -5.67
N GLN A 25 12.91 4.34 -4.43
CA GLN A 25 12.44 5.47 -3.63
C GLN A 25 13.48 6.59 -3.43
N SER A 26 14.77 6.26 -3.48
CA SER A 26 15.84 7.28 -3.42
C SER A 26 15.68 8.37 -4.48
N LYS A 27 15.01 8.09 -5.60
CA LYS A 27 14.72 9.05 -6.68
C LYS A 27 13.59 10.03 -6.37
N TRP A 28 12.74 9.72 -5.39
CA TRP A 28 11.56 10.53 -5.02
C TRP A 28 11.38 10.65 -3.50
N GLN A 29 12.48 10.55 -2.73
CA GLN A 29 12.45 10.57 -1.27
C GLN A 29 11.73 11.81 -0.70
N ASP A 30 11.83 12.96 -1.37
CA ASP A 30 11.19 14.22 -0.96
C ASP A 30 9.65 14.18 -1.07
N LEU A 31 9.11 13.20 -1.79
CA LEU A 31 7.67 12.96 -1.95
C LEU A 31 7.14 11.91 -0.97
N ILE A 32 8.02 11.24 -0.23
CA ILE A 32 7.65 10.21 0.75
C ILE A 32 7.61 10.84 2.14
N SER A 33 6.53 10.56 2.89
CA SER A 33 6.50 10.84 4.32
C SER A 33 6.00 9.65 5.11
N ASN A 34 6.88 9.09 5.93
CA ASN A 34 6.54 7.99 6.84
C ASN A 34 6.17 8.48 8.24
N PHE A 35 6.39 9.75 8.55
CA PHE A 35 6.17 10.35 9.87
C PHE A 35 4.90 11.20 9.98
N THR A 36 4.28 11.55 8.86
CA THR A 36 3.04 12.34 8.84
C THR A 36 1.81 11.50 8.48
N ILE A 37 0.65 11.91 8.98
CA ILE A 37 -0.63 11.32 8.59
C ILE A 37 -0.96 11.81 7.17
N PHE A 38 -1.33 10.89 6.30
CA PHE A 38 -1.89 11.24 5.01
C PHE A 38 -3.26 11.90 5.21
N ILE A 39 -3.36 13.18 4.87
CA ILE A 39 -4.62 13.92 4.85
C ILE A 39 -4.94 14.16 3.37
N PRO A 40 -5.90 13.43 2.77
CA PRO A 40 -6.24 13.61 1.36
C PRO A 40 -6.69 15.05 1.11
N ASP A 41 -6.31 15.59 -0.03
CA ASP A 41 -6.89 16.84 -0.51
C ASP A 41 -8.38 16.65 -0.81
N ASP A 42 -9.18 17.72 -0.70
CA ASP A 42 -10.55 17.71 -1.21
C ASP A 42 -10.50 17.46 -2.73
N PRO A 43 -11.07 16.35 -3.25
CA PRO A 43 -11.01 16.02 -4.67
C PRO A 43 -11.57 17.12 -5.58
N ALA A 44 -12.51 17.95 -5.11
CA ALA A 44 -13.00 19.10 -5.87
C ALA A 44 -11.93 20.19 -6.08
N SER A 45 -10.91 20.23 -5.23
CA SER A 45 -9.80 21.20 -5.24
C SER A 45 -8.51 20.67 -5.89
N VAL A 46 -8.53 19.42 -6.37
CA VAL A 46 -7.34 18.66 -6.80
C VAL A 46 -6.92 18.83 -8.27
N PRO A 47 -7.76 19.24 -9.26
CA PRO A 47 -7.32 19.22 -10.66
C PRO A 47 -5.96 19.93 -10.85
N ASN A 48 -4.94 19.14 -11.22
CA ASN A 48 -3.56 19.54 -11.51
C ASN A 48 -2.71 20.10 -10.34
N LYS A 49 -2.96 19.71 -9.09
CA LYS A 49 -2.00 19.97 -7.99
C LYS A 49 -0.84 18.98 -8.02
N GLU A 50 0.38 19.49 -7.90
CA GLU A 50 1.58 18.67 -7.74
C GLU A 50 1.48 17.76 -6.48
N PRO A 51 2.18 16.61 -6.46
CA PRO A 51 2.24 15.77 -5.28
C PRO A 51 2.85 16.57 -4.12
N ARG A 52 2.32 16.38 -2.91
CA ARG A 52 2.85 17.09 -1.74
C ARG A 52 4.31 16.73 -1.53
N ARG A 53 5.16 17.74 -1.37
CA ARG A 53 6.45 17.55 -0.71
C ARG A 53 6.20 17.17 0.74
N SER A 54 7.00 16.25 1.27
CA SER A 54 6.95 15.91 2.67
C SER A 54 7.26 17.17 3.50
N VAL A 55 6.29 17.61 4.29
CA VAL A 55 6.50 18.67 5.29
C VAL A 55 6.27 18.03 6.65
N PRO A 56 7.27 17.97 7.53
CA PRO A 56 7.08 17.52 8.90
C PRO A 56 6.05 18.43 9.57
N ARG A 57 4.86 17.91 9.87
CA ARG A 57 3.94 18.58 10.79
C ARG A 57 4.27 18.08 12.19
N THR A 58 4.65 19.00 13.07
CA THR A 58 4.97 18.69 14.46
C THR A 58 3.75 18.15 15.21
N LEU A 59 4.01 17.22 16.13
CA LEU A 59 3.04 16.44 16.91
C LEU A 59 2.26 17.27 17.96
N ALA A 60 2.36 18.59 17.95
CA ALA A 60 1.65 19.46 18.87
C ALA A 60 0.17 19.55 18.46
N GLY A 61 -0.65 18.59 18.91
CA GLY A 61 -2.12 18.71 18.88
C GLY A 61 -2.90 17.57 18.25
N ILE A 62 -2.34 16.36 18.08
CA ILE A 62 -3.09 15.19 17.59
C ILE A 62 -3.11 14.14 18.70
N GLY A 63 -4.23 14.02 19.41
CA GLY A 63 -4.46 12.98 20.41
C GLY A 63 -4.80 11.62 19.79
N PRO A 64 -4.81 10.53 20.57
CA PRO A 64 -5.18 9.19 20.11
C PRO A 64 -6.59 9.09 19.47
N GLY A 65 -7.48 10.04 19.79
CA GLY A 65 -8.80 10.19 19.19
C GLY A 65 -8.82 10.93 17.86
N ASP A 66 -7.77 11.71 17.55
CA ASP A 66 -7.63 12.45 16.29
C ASP A 66 -7.00 11.60 15.17
N LEU A 67 -6.53 10.39 15.51
CA LEU A 67 -6.14 9.33 14.56
C LEU A 67 -7.37 8.72 13.85
N CYS A 68 -8.56 8.94 14.39
CA CYS A 68 -9.81 8.67 13.71
C CYS A 68 -10.23 9.94 12.97
N VAL A 69 -10.09 9.92 11.65
CA VAL A 69 -10.91 10.80 10.80
C VAL A 69 -12.36 10.37 11.02
N GLU A 70 -13.03 10.96 12.01
CA GLU A 70 -14.48 10.99 12.09
C GLU A 70 -14.99 11.80 10.90
N GLY A 71 -15.54 11.10 9.91
CA GLY A 71 -16.04 11.67 8.65
C GLY A 71 -15.30 11.05 7.46
N GLY A 72 -15.64 9.84 7.01
CA GLY A 72 -16.97 9.58 6.48
C GLY A 72 -17.15 10.29 5.14
N SER A 73 -16.94 9.54 4.04
CA SER A 73 -17.28 9.87 2.65
C SER A 73 -16.18 10.55 1.82
N LEU A 74 -15.40 9.74 1.09
CA LEU A 74 -15.06 10.04 -0.32
C LEU A 74 -14.57 8.81 -1.11
N CYS A 75 -15.17 7.66 -0.84
CA CYS A 75 -15.34 6.61 -1.83
C CYS A 75 -16.83 6.36 -1.93
N VAL A 76 -17.60 7.32 -2.44
CA VAL A 76 -18.94 6.98 -2.88
C VAL A 76 -18.77 6.23 -4.18
N LEU A 77 -18.64 4.91 -4.06
CA LEU A 77 -18.78 3.96 -5.16
C LEU A 77 -20.23 4.07 -5.65
N PHE A 78 -20.55 5.15 -6.35
CA PHE A 78 -21.80 5.25 -7.07
C PHE A 78 -21.70 4.28 -8.24
N VAL A 79 -22.30 3.10 -8.06
CA VAL A 79 -22.70 2.27 -9.17
C VAL A 79 -23.80 3.04 -9.91
N ARG A 80 -23.44 4.05 -10.71
CA ARG A 80 -24.34 4.59 -11.71
C ARG A 80 -24.35 3.58 -12.85
N VAL A 81 -25.34 2.69 -12.82
CA VAL A 81 -25.64 1.79 -13.92
C VAL A 81 -26.21 2.63 -15.05
N ALA A 82 -25.35 3.23 -15.87
CA ALA A 82 -25.74 3.91 -17.11
C ALA A 82 -25.56 2.94 -18.29
N VAL A 83 -26.16 1.75 -18.21
CA VAL A 83 -26.24 0.83 -19.34
C VAL A 83 -27.72 0.58 -19.62
N GLU A 84 -28.32 1.54 -20.32
CA GLU A 84 -29.65 1.36 -20.90
C GLU A 84 -29.52 0.68 -22.27
N GLY A 85 -30.18 -0.48 -22.43
CA GLY A 85 -30.73 -0.90 -23.72
C GLY A 85 -29.79 -1.41 -24.81
N VAL A 86 -28.56 -1.84 -24.52
CA VAL A 86 -27.70 -2.46 -25.54
C VAL A 86 -27.66 -3.98 -25.33
N GLU A 87 -27.99 -4.76 -26.36
CA GLU A 87 -28.10 -6.24 -26.28
C GLU A 87 -26.77 -6.97 -26.55
N GLU A 88 -25.82 -6.35 -27.28
CA GLU A 88 -24.51 -6.92 -27.62
C GLU A 88 -23.37 -6.16 -26.92
N ASN A 89 -22.30 -6.86 -26.53
CA ASN A 89 -21.12 -6.24 -25.89
C ASN A 89 -20.38 -5.35 -26.90
N PRO A 90 -20.31 -4.02 -26.70
CA PRO A 90 -19.65 -3.14 -27.66
C PRO A 90 -18.12 -3.22 -27.58
N PHE A 91 -17.57 -3.89 -26.56
CA PHE A 91 -16.13 -3.93 -26.33
C PHE A 91 -15.53 -5.22 -26.90
N GLU A 92 -14.74 -5.07 -27.96
CA GLU A 92 -13.82 -6.11 -28.41
C GLU A 92 -12.67 -6.29 -27.40
N ILE A 93 -12.06 -7.47 -27.42
CA ILE A 93 -10.91 -7.75 -26.54
C ILE A 93 -9.67 -7.03 -27.09
N VAL A 94 -9.23 -6.02 -26.35
CA VAL A 94 -8.08 -5.19 -26.74
C VAL A 94 -6.78 -5.97 -26.67
N THR A 95 -5.97 -5.88 -27.73
CA THR A 95 -4.67 -6.55 -27.85
C THR A 95 -3.50 -5.57 -27.93
N LYS A 96 -3.71 -4.39 -28.53
CA LYS A 96 -2.71 -3.34 -28.65
C LYS A 96 -2.25 -2.91 -27.26
N THR A 97 -0.94 -2.89 -27.05
CA THR A 97 -0.33 -2.56 -25.76
C THR A 97 0.83 -1.58 -25.97
N SER A 98 0.90 -0.56 -25.13
CA SER A 98 1.99 0.43 -25.10
C SER A 98 2.54 0.60 -23.69
N ILE A 99 3.82 0.91 -23.59
CA ILE A 99 4.50 1.21 -22.32
C ILE A 99 4.61 2.72 -22.19
N VAL A 100 4.34 3.25 -21.00
CA VAL A 100 4.39 4.68 -20.67
C VAL A 100 5.47 4.86 -19.62
N GLU A 101 6.61 5.44 -20.02
CA GLU A 101 7.81 5.55 -19.18
C GLU A 101 8.29 7.01 -19.04
N SER A 102 7.72 7.96 -19.79
CA SER A 102 8.03 9.39 -19.74
C SER A 102 6.81 10.27 -19.48
N LEU A 103 7.05 11.55 -19.15
CA LEU A 103 5.97 12.52 -18.96
C LEU A 103 5.22 12.77 -20.27
N GLU A 104 5.96 12.83 -21.38
CA GLU A 104 5.42 13.02 -22.72
C GLU A 104 4.47 11.87 -23.10
N ASP A 105 4.87 10.62 -22.85
CA ASP A 105 4.00 9.45 -23.07
C ASP A 105 2.72 9.55 -22.22
N LEU A 106 2.86 9.98 -20.96
CA LEU A 106 1.73 10.11 -20.04
C LEU A 106 0.73 11.17 -20.54
N GLU A 107 1.22 12.32 -21.00
CA GLU A 107 0.40 13.39 -21.56
C GLU A 107 -0.31 12.94 -22.84
N GLU A 108 0.38 12.21 -23.73
CA GLU A 108 -0.22 11.65 -24.95
C GLU A 108 -1.36 10.68 -24.61
N VAL A 109 -1.17 9.81 -23.61
CA VAL A 109 -2.22 8.87 -23.16
C VAL A 109 -3.41 9.61 -22.57
N ILE A 110 -3.18 10.62 -21.73
CA ILE A 110 -4.25 11.45 -21.17
C ILE A 110 -5.01 12.16 -22.29
N GLU A 111 -4.31 12.75 -23.26
CA GLU A 111 -4.93 13.44 -24.39
C GLU A 111 -5.79 12.49 -25.21
N LYS A 112 -5.27 11.31 -25.56
CA LYS A 112 -6.00 10.26 -26.29
C LYS A 112 -7.29 9.87 -25.57
N ILE A 113 -7.21 9.58 -24.27
CA ILE A 113 -8.38 9.16 -23.49
C ILE A 113 -9.41 10.28 -23.37
N THR A 114 -8.97 11.52 -23.13
CA THR A 114 -9.88 12.66 -22.89
C THR A 114 -10.48 13.24 -24.17
N HIS A 115 -9.82 13.12 -25.32
CA HIS A 115 -10.33 13.59 -26.62
C HIS A 115 -11.18 12.55 -27.34
N ASP A 116 -10.99 11.26 -27.04
CA ASP A 116 -11.84 10.21 -27.57
C ASP A 116 -13.24 10.26 -26.92
N LYS A 117 -14.18 10.91 -27.63
CA LYS A 117 -15.58 10.98 -27.22
C LYS A 117 -16.27 9.60 -27.15
N ALA A 118 -15.70 8.57 -27.77
CA ALA A 118 -16.18 7.20 -27.66
C ALA A 118 -15.61 6.50 -26.41
N CYS A 119 -14.54 7.01 -25.81
CA CYS A 119 -13.98 6.50 -24.57
C CYS A 119 -14.90 6.86 -23.39
N ARG A 120 -15.83 5.94 -23.06
CA ARG A 120 -16.78 6.13 -21.96
C ARG A 120 -16.41 5.36 -20.70
N ALA A 121 -15.38 4.52 -20.78
CA ALA A 121 -14.92 3.71 -19.67
C ALA A 121 -13.44 3.37 -19.81
N VAL A 122 -12.74 3.33 -18.68
CA VAL A 122 -11.33 2.92 -18.57
C VAL A 122 -11.24 1.88 -17.47
N GLY A 123 -10.64 0.72 -17.76
CA GLY A 123 -10.28 -0.26 -16.74
C GLY A 123 -8.94 0.07 -16.11
N ILE A 124 -8.81 -0.13 -14.80
CA ILE A 124 -7.61 0.20 -14.02
C ILE A 124 -7.26 -0.99 -13.11
N ASP A 125 -5.99 -1.39 -13.12
CA ASP A 125 -5.42 -2.29 -12.13
C ASP A 125 -3.98 -1.91 -11.80
N LEU A 126 -3.52 -2.25 -10.59
CA LEU A 126 -2.22 -1.82 -10.06
C LEU A 126 -1.37 -2.99 -9.60
N GLU A 127 -0.05 -2.80 -9.66
CA GLU A 127 0.90 -3.69 -8.98
C GLU A 127 1.65 -2.93 -7.89
N HIS A 128 1.66 -3.48 -6.67
CA HIS A 128 2.18 -2.82 -5.47
C HIS A 128 3.35 -3.61 -4.85
N HIS A 129 4.31 -2.90 -4.27
CA HIS A 129 5.41 -3.49 -3.50
C HIS A 129 5.41 -2.96 -2.07
N SER A 130 5.44 -3.87 -1.08
CA SER A 130 5.37 -3.53 0.35
C SER A 130 6.54 -4.04 1.18
N LEU A 131 7.37 -4.95 0.67
CA LEU A 131 8.45 -5.55 1.48
C LEU A 131 9.63 -4.58 1.68
N LYS A 132 10.08 -3.94 0.60
CA LYS A 132 11.21 -2.98 0.58
C LYS A 132 10.76 -1.52 0.75
N SER A 133 9.63 -1.30 1.43
CA SER A 133 9.12 0.04 1.76
C SER A 133 8.29 -0.02 3.03
N TYR A 134 8.22 1.07 3.80
CA TYR A 134 7.46 1.09 5.05
C TYR A 134 5.95 1.11 4.80
N ARG A 135 5.49 2.01 3.94
CA ARG A 135 4.09 2.11 3.49
C ARG A 135 3.82 1.30 2.23
N GLY A 136 4.88 0.91 1.53
CA GLY A 136 4.78 0.37 0.18
C GLY A 136 4.63 1.47 -0.87
N PHE A 137 4.84 1.10 -2.13
CA PHE A 137 4.67 1.98 -3.28
C PHE A 137 4.07 1.19 -4.45
N THR A 138 3.27 1.88 -5.25
CA THR A 138 2.77 1.36 -6.52
C THR A 138 3.92 1.30 -7.51
N CYS A 139 4.03 0.18 -8.23
CA CYS A 139 5.08 -0.10 -9.20
C CYS A 139 4.59 0.03 -10.64
N ILE A 140 3.34 -0.34 -10.90
CA ILE A 140 2.72 -0.30 -12.23
C ILE A 140 1.28 0.16 -12.05
N ILE A 141 0.83 1.06 -12.93
CA ILE A 141 -0.59 1.31 -13.19
C ILE A 141 -0.86 0.76 -14.59
N THR A 142 -1.88 -0.09 -14.73
CA THR A 142 -2.31 -0.57 -16.06
C THR A 142 -3.68 0.01 -16.37
N LEU A 143 -3.80 0.64 -17.53
CA LEU A 143 -5.06 1.17 -18.04
C LEU A 143 -5.50 0.40 -19.28
N VAL A 144 -6.80 0.19 -19.43
CA VAL A 144 -7.39 -0.34 -20.67
C VAL A 144 -8.51 0.56 -21.13
N THR A 145 -8.48 0.90 -22.42
CA THR A 145 -9.55 1.61 -23.14
C THR A 145 -10.24 0.64 -24.09
N SER A 146 -11.14 1.12 -24.96
CA SER A 146 -11.69 0.32 -26.05
C SER A 146 -10.68 0.00 -27.16
N GLU A 147 -9.55 0.72 -27.23
CA GLU A 147 -8.59 0.61 -28.33
C GLU A 147 -7.23 0.07 -27.92
N GLU A 148 -6.78 0.38 -26.70
CA GLU A 148 -5.40 0.15 -26.28
C GLU A 148 -5.25 -0.09 -24.77
N ILE A 149 -4.25 -0.88 -24.41
CA ILE A 149 -3.80 -1.13 -23.03
C ILE A 149 -2.49 -0.38 -22.79
N TYR A 150 -2.44 0.42 -21.73
CA TYR A 150 -1.25 1.20 -21.35
C TYR A 150 -0.66 0.61 -20.06
N ILE A 151 0.61 0.20 -20.12
CA ILE A 151 1.39 -0.23 -18.96
C ILE A 151 2.23 0.97 -18.51
N ILE A 152 1.86 1.61 -17.41
CA ILE A 152 2.50 2.82 -16.90
C ILE A 152 3.56 2.43 -15.87
N ASP A 153 4.83 2.73 -16.18
CA ASP A 153 5.93 2.58 -15.23
C ASP A 153 5.90 3.71 -14.21
N THR A 154 5.28 3.47 -13.07
CA THR A 154 5.15 4.51 -12.06
C THR A 154 6.48 4.92 -11.41
N LEU A 155 7.52 4.09 -11.51
CA LEU A 155 8.82 4.37 -10.88
C LEU A 155 9.65 5.36 -11.70
N SER A 156 9.42 5.47 -13.02
CA SER A 156 10.13 6.41 -13.88
C SER A 156 9.50 7.81 -13.86
N ILE A 157 8.19 7.90 -13.61
CA ILE A 157 7.41 9.15 -13.69
C ILE A 157 6.62 9.46 -12.42
N PHE A 158 7.08 8.98 -11.26
CA PHE A 158 6.40 9.03 -9.96
C PHE A 158 5.79 10.41 -9.64
N ALA A 159 6.57 11.49 -9.83
CA ALA A 159 6.16 12.86 -9.52
C ALA A 159 5.02 13.41 -10.41
N HIS A 160 4.75 12.77 -11.55
CA HIS A 160 3.85 13.31 -12.58
C HIS A 160 2.50 12.60 -12.66
N LEU A 161 2.33 11.48 -11.96
CA LEU A 161 1.14 10.64 -12.07
C LEU A 161 -0.16 11.32 -11.60
N HIS A 162 -0.08 12.34 -10.75
CA HIS A 162 -1.22 13.19 -10.36
C HIS A 162 -2.02 13.74 -11.56
N ARG A 163 -1.39 13.87 -12.73
CA ARG A 163 -2.02 14.29 -14.00
C ARG A 163 -3.11 13.33 -14.48
N LEU A 164 -3.06 12.05 -14.09
CA LEU A 164 -4.12 11.08 -14.38
C LEU A 164 -5.49 11.48 -13.81
N ASN A 165 -5.55 12.42 -12.86
CA ASN A 165 -6.80 13.01 -12.39
C ASN A 165 -7.66 13.59 -13.54
N ALA A 166 -7.06 14.05 -14.64
CA ALA A 166 -7.80 14.47 -15.84
C ALA A 166 -8.74 13.38 -16.37
N VAL A 167 -8.39 12.09 -16.20
CA VAL A 167 -9.20 10.92 -16.58
C VAL A 167 -9.96 10.37 -15.37
N THR A 168 -9.26 10.17 -14.24
CA THR A 168 -9.80 9.44 -13.09
C THR A 168 -10.86 10.23 -12.33
N THR A 169 -10.86 11.56 -12.43
CA THR A 169 -11.89 12.42 -11.81
C THR A 169 -12.97 12.89 -12.79
N ASP A 170 -12.80 12.65 -14.09
CA ASP A 170 -13.84 12.96 -15.08
C ASP A 170 -15.06 12.05 -14.87
N SER A 171 -16.16 12.64 -14.39
CA SER A 171 -17.41 11.93 -14.13
C SER A 171 -18.08 11.35 -15.38
N SER A 172 -17.69 11.77 -16.59
CA SER A 172 -18.21 11.26 -17.85
C SER A 172 -17.58 9.91 -18.24
N ILE A 173 -16.40 9.60 -17.70
CA ILE A 173 -15.67 8.35 -17.91
C ILE A 173 -15.89 7.42 -16.72
N VAL A 174 -16.31 6.18 -16.94
CA VAL A 174 -16.43 5.17 -15.88
C VAL A 174 -15.05 4.57 -15.59
N LYS A 175 -14.65 4.50 -14.31
CA LYS A 175 -13.41 3.83 -13.89
C LYS A 175 -13.73 2.42 -13.41
N ILE A 176 -13.31 1.41 -14.15
CA ILE A 176 -13.62 0.02 -13.87
C ILE A 176 -12.46 -0.60 -13.10
N LEU A 177 -12.73 -1.11 -11.90
CA LEU A 177 -11.75 -1.85 -11.09
C LEU A 177 -12.30 -3.24 -10.76
N HIS A 178 -11.45 -4.09 -10.19
CA HIS A 178 -11.87 -5.38 -9.66
C HIS A 178 -11.37 -5.55 -8.23
N ASN A 179 -12.28 -5.46 -7.24
CA ASN A 179 -11.91 -5.39 -5.82
C ASN A 179 -10.94 -4.24 -5.51
N GLY A 180 -11.22 -3.06 -6.09
CA GLY A 180 -10.30 -1.93 -6.21
C GLY A 180 -10.01 -1.14 -4.91
N GLU A 181 -10.34 -1.70 -3.75
CA GLU A 181 -10.32 -0.95 -2.49
C GLU A 181 -8.91 -0.56 -2.06
N ASN A 182 -7.95 -1.47 -2.21
CA ASN A 182 -6.54 -1.17 -1.96
C ASN A 182 -5.98 -0.24 -3.03
N ASP A 183 -6.36 -0.43 -4.30
CA ASP A 183 -5.87 0.36 -5.43
C ASP A 183 -6.19 1.84 -5.25
N VAL A 184 -7.42 2.16 -4.84
CA VAL A 184 -7.82 3.52 -4.53
C VAL A 184 -6.97 4.11 -3.39
N GLY A 185 -6.72 3.34 -2.33
CA GLY A 185 -5.86 3.78 -1.23
C GLY A 185 -4.42 4.04 -1.66
N TRP A 186 -3.87 3.21 -2.54
CA TRP A 186 -2.52 3.36 -3.07
C TRP A 186 -2.40 4.56 -4.02
N LEU A 187 -3.36 4.75 -4.92
CA LEU A 187 -3.44 5.90 -5.83
C LEU A 187 -3.47 7.24 -5.09
N GLN A 188 -4.27 7.31 -4.02
CA GLN A 188 -4.36 8.50 -3.18
C GLN A 188 -3.05 8.75 -2.42
N ARG A 189 -2.52 7.70 -1.77
CA ARG A 189 -1.29 7.79 -0.97
C ARG A 189 -0.07 8.19 -1.80
N ASP A 190 0.13 7.52 -2.94
CA ASP A 190 1.36 7.64 -3.72
C ASP A 190 1.33 8.84 -4.67
N PHE A 191 0.17 9.12 -5.28
CA PHE A 191 0.08 10.01 -6.43
C PHE A 191 -0.97 11.12 -6.33
N ASN A 192 -1.70 11.22 -5.21
CA ASN A 192 -2.83 12.13 -5.06
C ASN A 192 -3.89 11.96 -6.17
N ILE A 193 -4.09 10.71 -6.62
CA ILE A 193 -5.08 10.37 -7.65
C ILE A 193 -6.39 9.95 -6.98
N PHE A 194 -7.49 10.54 -7.43
CA PHE A 194 -8.84 10.24 -6.96
C PHE A 194 -9.66 9.58 -8.06
N ILE A 195 -10.61 8.74 -7.66
CA ILE A 195 -11.48 8.00 -8.57
C ILE A 195 -12.92 8.49 -8.39
N VAL A 196 -13.48 9.09 -9.44
CA VAL A 196 -14.89 9.50 -9.53
C VAL A 196 -15.60 8.60 -10.53
N ASN A 197 -16.86 8.21 -10.30
CA ASN A 197 -17.63 7.34 -11.21
C ASN A 197 -16.99 5.94 -11.39
N ALA A 198 -16.70 5.27 -10.27
CA ALA A 198 -16.14 3.92 -10.28
C ALA A 198 -17.20 2.82 -10.40
N PHE A 199 -16.84 1.75 -11.12
CA PHE A 199 -17.53 0.47 -11.13
C PHE A 199 -16.59 -0.65 -10.68
N ASP A 200 -16.92 -1.33 -9.60
CA ASP A 200 -16.14 -2.47 -9.11
C ASP A 200 -16.80 -3.78 -9.55
N THR A 201 -16.12 -4.49 -10.47
CA THR A 201 -16.60 -5.76 -11.02
C THR A 201 -16.63 -6.90 -9.99
N GLY A 202 -15.77 -6.87 -8.98
CA GLY A 202 -15.77 -7.85 -7.88
C GLY A 202 -16.95 -7.66 -6.94
N LYS A 203 -17.26 -6.41 -6.59
CA LYS A 203 -18.47 -6.06 -5.83
C LYS A 203 -19.74 -6.34 -6.63
N ALA A 204 -19.75 -6.04 -7.93
CA ALA A 204 -20.85 -6.40 -8.82
C ALA A 204 -21.07 -7.92 -8.87
N ALA A 205 -19.98 -8.71 -8.96
CA ALA A 205 -20.05 -10.16 -8.93
C ALA A 205 -20.63 -10.69 -7.61
N GLN A 206 -20.26 -10.07 -6.48
CA GLN A 206 -20.81 -10.39 -5.17
C GLN A 206 -22.34 -10.21 -5.14
N VAL A 207 -22.83 -9.05 -5.61
CA VAL A 207 -24.27 -8.74 -5.65
C VAL A 207 -25.03 -9.71 -6.55
N LEU A 208 -24.45 -10.04 -7.71
CA LEU A 208 -25.00 -11.00 -8.67
C LEU A 208 -24.87 -12.47 -8.21
N ASN A 209 -24.35 -12.74 -7.01
CA ASN A 209 -24.12 -14.07 -6.46
C ASN A 209 -23.42 -15.02 -7.43
N ILE A 210 -22.40 -14.49 -8.12
CA ILE A 210 -21.55 -15.22 -9.05
C ILE A 210 -20.93 -16.46 -8.34
N PRO A 211 -21.23 -17.69 -8.82
CA PRO A 211 -20.62 -18.89 -8.25
C PRO A 211 -19.11 -18.93 -8.43
N GLY A 212 -18.42 -19.52 -7.45
CA GLY A 212 -16.96 -19.72 -7.47
C GLY A 212 -16.17 -18.63 -6.74
N GLY A 213 -16.81 -17.57 -6.24
CA GLY A 213 -16.15 -16.47 -5.51
C GLY A 213 -15.84 -15.26 -6.40
N ILE A 214 -15.40 -14.17 -5.77
CA ILE A 214 -15.31 -12.84 -6.38
C ILE A 214 -13.90 -12.42 -6.80
N SER A 215 -12.93 -13.35 -6.82
CA SER A 215 -11.57 -13.04 -7.24
C SER A 215 -11.45 -12.96 -8.76
N LEU A 216 -10.56 -12.11 -9.26
CA LEU A 216 -10.38 -11.91 -10.70
C LEU A 216 -10.06 -13.23 -11.40
N ARG A 217 -9.19 -14.05 -10.82
CA ARG A 217 -8.88 -15.41 -11.31
C ARG A 217 -10.14 -16.24 -11.55
N ASN A 218 -11.05 -16.28 -10.57
CA ASN A 218 -12.23 -17.12 -10.66
C ASN A 218 -13.23 -16.56 -11.68
N ILE A 219 -13.36 -15.22 -11.75
CA ILE A 219 -14.18 -14.55 -12.77
C ILE A 219 -13.63 -14.82 -14.17
N LEU A 220 -12.32 -14.66 -14.39
CA LEU A 220 -11.68 -14.89 -15.68
C LEU A 220 -11.84 -16.33 -16.16
N TRP A 221 -11.62 -17.30 -15.28
CA TRP A 221 -11.80 -18.71 -15.59
C TRP A 221 -13.25 -19.02 -15.99
N ARG A 222 -14.22 -18.50 -15.24
CA ARG A 222 -15.62 -18.83 -15.47
C ARG A 222 -16.23 -18.11 -16.68
N GLU A 223 -15.93 -16.83 -16.85
CA GLU A 223 -16.54 -15.99 -17.89
C GLU A 223 -15.84 -16.13 -19.25
N PHE A 224 -14.55 -16.50 -19.25
CA PHE A 224 -13.71 -16.51 -20.45
C PHE A 224 -12.87 -17.77 -20.62
N GLY A 225 -12.86 -18.71 -19.66
CA GLY A 225 -12.00 -19.89 -19.72
C GLY A 225 -10.51 -19.58 -19.54
N VAL A 226 -10.17 -18.39 -19.03
CA VAL A 226 -8.78 -17.92 -18.93
C VAL A 226 -8.21 -18.24 -17.55
N ALA A 227 -7.07 -18.94 -17.52
CA ALA A 227 -6.32 -19.19 -16.30
C ALA A 227 -5.38 -18.02 -15.98
N LYS A 228 -5.47 -17.47 -14.77
CA LYS A 228 -4.54 -16.42 -14.28
C LYS A 228 -3.29 -17.06 -13.68
N ASP A 229 -2.13 -16.50 -13.99
CA ASP A 229 -0.83 -16.95 -13.49
C ASP A 229 -0.66 -16.60 -12.00
N VAL A 230 -0.81 -17.57 -11.12
CA VAL A 230 -0.80 -17.33 -9.66
C VAL A 230 0.60 -16.98 -9.12
N GLU A 231 1.67 -17.41 -9.78
CA GLU A 231 3.05 -17.17 -9.28
C GLU A 231 3.41 -15.68 -9.32
N MET A 232 2.82 -14.94 -10.28
CA MET A 232 3.04 -13.52 -10.45
C MET A 232 2.50 -12.66 -9.30
N THR A 233 1.60 -13.20 -8.46
CA THR A 233 1.08 -12.48 -7.27
C THR A 233 2.15 -12.20 -6.22
N THR A 234 3.27 -12.92 -6.25
CA THR A 234 4.42 -12.73 -5.36
C THR A 234 5.64 -12.13 -6.06
N CYS A 235 5.46 -11.62 -7.28
CA CYS A 235 6.53 -11.04 -8.08
C CYS A 235 7.08 -9.77 -7.42
N ASP A 236 8.40 -9.54 -7.53
CA ASP A 236 8.98 -8.24 -7.21
C ASP A 236 8.73 -7.27 -8.38
N TRP A 237 7.61 -6.55 -8.31
CA TRP A 237 7.18 -5.58 -9.31
C TRP A 237 8.07 -4.34 -9.43
N SER A 238 9.02 -4.15 -8.51
CA SER A 238 10.00 -3.06 -8.59
C SER A 238 11.11 -3.33 -9.61
N ARG A 239 11.23 -4.58 -10.09
CA ARG A 239 12.30 -4.98 -11.02
C ARG A 239 12.14 -4.31 -12.38
N ARG A 240 13.25 -3.83 -12.93
CA ARG A 240 13.35 -3.29 -14.30
C ARG A 240 14.55 -3.90 -15.05
N PRO A 241 14.45 -4.07 -16.39
CA PRO A 241 13.26 -3.86 -17.21
C PRO A 241 12.17 -4.91 -16.92
N LEU A 242 10.91 -4.59 -17.24
CA LEU A 242 9.79 -5.54 -17.10
C LEU A 242 9.99 -6.73 -18.06
N THR A 243 9.86 -7.94 -17.55
CA THR A 243 9.90 -9.16 -18.38
C THR A 243 8.63 -9.30 -19.20
N GLU A 244 8.67 -10.05 -20.31
CA GLU A 244 7.47 -10.33 -21.11
C GLU A 244 6.37 -11.04 -20.30
N ARG A 245 6.73 -11.91 -19.34
CA ARG A 245 5.78 -12.54 -18.42
C ARG A 245 5.09 -11.51 -17.52
N MET A 246 5.83 -10.53 -17.00
CA MET A 246 5.27 -9.42 -16.22
C MET A 246 4.30 -8.59 -17.04
N LYS A 247 4.69 -8.21 -18.27
CA LYS A 247 3.83 -7.43 -19.18
C LYS A 247 2.55 -8.19 -19.52
N ALA A 248 2.66 -9.48 -19.87
CA ALA A 248 1.51 -10.32 -20.18
C ALA A 248 0.56 -10.47 -18.99
N TYR A 249 1.09 -10.54 -17.77
CA TYR A 249 0.28 -10.63 -16.56
C TYR A 249 -0.57 -9.39 -16.33
N VAL A 250 0.06 -8.21 -16.26
CA VAL A 250 -0.67 -6.95 -15.96
C VAL A 250 -1.68 -6.60 -17.07
N VAL A 251 -1.36 -6.94 -18.33
CA VAL A 251 -2.28 -6.85 -19.46
C VAL A 251 -3.49 -7.78 -19.27
N GLY A 252 -3.26 -9.01 -18.79
CA GLY A 252 -4.30 -10.00 -18.55
C GLY A 252 -5.32 -9.56 -17.48
N ASP A 253 -4.89 -8.71 -16.54
CA ASP A 253 -5.74 -8.27 -15.43
C ASP A 253 -6.74 -7.20 -15.81
N VAL A 254 -6.36 -6.33 -16.76
CA VAL A 254 -7.25 -5.26 -17.21
C VAL A 254 -8.06 -5.63 -18.45
N ARG A 255 -7.52 -6.47 -19.34
CA ARG A 255 -8.06 -6.73 -20.69
C ARG A 255 -9.55 -7.08 -20.74
N TYR A 256 -10.07 -7.75 -19.71
CA TYR A 256 -11.46 -8.18 -19.66
C TYR A 256 -12.38 -7.25 -18.87
N LEU A 257 -11.86 -6.21 -18.22
CA LEU A 257 -12.62 -5.34 -17.32
C LEU A 257 -13.76 -4.61 -18.03
N LEU A 258 -13.56 -4.10 -19.25
CA LEU A 258 -14.61 -3.41 -20.02
C LEU A 258 -15.78 -4.36 -20.34
N THR A 259 -15.46 -5.58 -20.76
CA THR A 259 -16.47 -6.62 -21.02
C THR A 259 -17.19 -7.05 -19.74
N LEU A 260 -16.46 -7.21 -18.63
CA LEU A 260 -17.05 -7.54 -17.33
C LEU A 260 -17.98 -6.43 -16.83
N TYR A 261 -17.54 -5.17 -16.92
CA TYR A 261 -18.37 -4.00 -16.61
C TYR A 261 -19.67 -4.04 -17.38
N TYR A 262 -19.61 -4.16 -18.70
CA TYR A 262 -20.80 -4.17 -19.54
C TYR A 262 -21.76 -5.31 -19.17
N ARG A 263 -21.24 -6.55 -19.05
CA ARG A 263 -22.05 -7.72 -18.67
C ARG A 263 -22.68 -7.56 -17.29
N TYR A 264 -21.93 -7.09 -16.30
CA TYR A 264 -22.40 -7.03 -14.92
C TYR A 264 -23.31 -5.83 -14.69
N ALA A 265 -23.02 -4.68 -15.28
CA ALA A 265 -23.92 -3.53 -15.27
C ALA A 265 -25.26 -3.87 -15.94
N GLY A 266 -25.25 -4.55 -17.09
CA GLY A 266 -26.47 -4.99 -17.77
C GLY A 266 -27.28 -6.05 -17.00
N LYS A 267 -26.62 -6.92 -16.22
CA LYS A 267 -27.32 -7.84 -15.30
C LYS A 267 -27.93 -7.10 -14.12
N LEU A 268 -27.17 -6.18 -13.52
CA LEU A 268 -27.63 -5.36 -12.39
C LEU A 268 -28.80 -4.46 -12.76
N SER A 269 -28.83 -3.88 -13.97
CA SER A 269 -29.96 -3.05 -14.42
C SER A 269 -31.26 -3.84 -14.52
N LYS A 270 -31.20 -5.09 -15.01
CA LYS A 270 -32.35 -6.02 -15.06
C LYS A 270 -32.83 -6.43 -13.66
N GLU A 271 -31.93 -6.43 -12.68
CA GLU A 271 -32.22 -6.76 -11.29
C GLU A 271 -32.60 -5.56 -10.42
N ALA A 272 -32.53 -4.32 -10.93
CA ALA A 272 -32.74 -3.07 -10.19
C ALA A 272 -34.15 -2.88 -9.58
N GLY A 273 -35.06 -3.85 -9.75
CA GLY A 273 -36.34 -3.95 -9.01
C GLY A 273 -36.40 -5.05 -7.93
N LYS A 274 -35.39 -5.91 -7.81
CA LYS A 274 -35.39 -7.11 -6.93
C LYS A 274 -34.30 -7.11 -5.87
N VAL A 275 -33.20 -6.40 -6.09
CA VAL A 275 -32.04 -6.44 -5.20
C VAL A 275 -31.90 -5.12 -4.46
N ARG A 276 -32.41 -5.09 -3.22
CA ARG A 276 -31.98 -4.07 -2.24
C ARG A 276 -30.73 -4.61 -1.54
N PRO A 277 -29.59 -3.90 -1.54
CA PRO A 277 -28.50 -4.26 -0.65
C PRO A 277 -29.04 -4.29 0.79
N LYS A 278 -28.87 -5.41 1.49
CA LYS A 278 -29.26 -5.48 2.90
C LYS A 278 -28.43 -4.43 3.64
N ALA A 279 -29.09 -3.50 4.34
CA ALA A 279 -28.46 -2.39 5.06
C ALA A 279 -27.36 -2.81 6.06
N GLY A 280 -27.29 -4.10 6.42
CA GLY A 280 -26.24 -4.67 7.28
C GLY A 280 -24.87 -4.85 6.61
N ASP A 281 -24.79 -4.95 5.27
CA ASP A 281 -23.52 -5.23 4.58
C ASP A 281 -22.69 -3.96 4.32
N ILE A 282 -23.35 -2.79 4.24
CA ILE A 282 -22.70 -1.48 4.05
C ILE A 282 -21.87 -1.09 5.29
N ARG A 283 -22.30 -1.49 6.50
CA ARG A 283 -21.59 -1.17 7.76
C ARG A 283 -20.35 -2.03 8.02
N LYS A 284 -20.24 -3.21 7.40
CA LYS A 284 -19.01 -4.02 7.50
C LYS A 284 -17.92 -3.57 6.50
N GLN A 285 -18.31 -2.88 5.42
CA GLN A 285 -17.39 -2.37 4.40
C GLN A 285 -16.67 -1.07 4.80
N ALA A 286 -17.17 -0.34 5.80
CA ALA A 286 -16.43 0.76 6.44
C ALA A 286 -15.45 0.26 7.52
N GLY A 287 -15.19 -1.05 7.57
CA GLY A 287 -14.05 -1.58 8.28
C GLY A 287 -12.80 -1.15 7.55
N ILE A 288 -12.37 0.10 7.76
CA ILE A 288 -10.98 0.48 7.67
C ILE A 288 -10.27 -0.54 8.58
N ARG A 289 -9.81 -1.65 7.99
CA ARG A 289 -8.62 -2.30 8.49
C ARG A 289 -7.58 -1.25 8.25
N THR A 290 -7.41 -0.38 9.24
CA THR A 290 -6.16 0.33 9.38
C THR A 290 -5.14 -0.79 9.26
N ASN A 291 -4.31 -0.80 8.23
CA ASN A 291 -3.09 -1.59 8.26
C ASN A 291 -2.11 -0.98 9.30
N MET A 292 -2.61 -0.30 10.34
CA MET A 292 -2.36 -0.81 11.68
C MET A 292 -2.93 -2.23 11.78
N ASP A 293 -2.24 -3.16 11.13
CA ASP A 293 -1.80 -4.32 11.86
C ASP A 293 -1.11 -3.79 13.14
N VAL A 294 -1.92 -3.37 14.10
CA VAL A 294 -1.84 -3.92 15.43
C VAL A 294 -2.02 -5.41 15.16
N HIS A 295 -0.95 -6.05 14.66
CA HIS A 295 -0.62 -7.38 15.13
C HIS A 295 -1.00 -7.28 16.59
N LYS A 296 -2.02 -8.04 17.00
CA LYS A 296 -2.25 -8.28 18.42
C LYS A 296 -0.88 -8.76 18.87
N THR A 297 -0.07 -7.83 19.34
CA THR A 297 1.26 -8.09 19.84
C THR A 297 0.88 -8.99 20.97
N ALA A 298 1.18 -10.28 20.78
CA ALA A 298 1.10 -11.26 21.85
C ALA A 298 1.69 -10.52 23.04
N LYS A 299 0.89 -10.31 24.10
CA LYS A 299 1.16 -9.36 25.19
C LYS A 299 2.67 -9.28 25.37
N ALA A 300 3.30 -8.19 24.91
CA ALA A 300 4.75 -8.13 24.90
C ALA A 300 5.19 -8.34 26.34
N ASP A 301 5.80 -9.50 26.60
CA ASP A 301 5.93 -10.06 27.95
C ASP A 301 7.00 -9.29 28.75
N THR A 302 7.66 -8.30 28.14
CA THR A 302 8.69 -7.44 28.74
C THR A 302 8.64 -6.00 28.20
N HIS A 303 9.15 -5.02 28.96
CA HIS A 303 9.33 -3.65 28.49
C HIS A 303 10.35 -3.52 27.35
N VAL A 304 11.32 -4.45 27.27
CA VAL A 304 12.41 -4.45 26.28
C VAL A 304 11.87 -4.76 24.91
N GLU A 305 11.02 -5.78 24.82
CA GLU A 305 10.37 -6.17 23.58
C GLU A 305 9.56 -5.01 22.99
N ARG A 306 8.81 -4.27 23.83
CA ARG A 306 8.08 -3.07 23.38
C ARG A 306 9.02 -1.99 22.85
N ALA A 307 10.15 -1.76 23.53
CA ALA A 307 11.12 -0.77 23.11
C ALA A 307 11.79 -1.15 21.78
N VAL A 308 12.17 -2.41 21.61
CA VAL A 308 12.74 -2.93 20.34
C VAL A 308 11.71 -2.85 19.21
N LEU A 309 10.44 -3.16 19.48
CA LEU A 309 9.37 -3.02 18.49
C LEU A 309 9.11 -1.56 18.11
N ALA A 310 9.20 -0.62 19.06
CA ALA A 310 9.09 0.81 18.81
C ALA A 310 10.29 1.33 18.00
N TRP A 311 11.52 1.00 18.42
CA TRP A 311 12.75 1.28 17.66
C TRP A 311 12.65 0.77 16.23
N ARG A 312 12.18 -0.48 16.05
CA ARG A 312 12.00 -1.10 14.74
C ARG A 312 11.01 -0.30 13.88
N ASP A 313 9.90 0.17 14.45
CA ASP A 313 8.95 1.01 13.72
C ASP A 313 9.59 2.33 13.26
N ILE A 314 10.31 3.01 14.16
CA ILE A 314 10.94 4.30 13.90
C ILE A 314 12.01 4.19 12.81
N ARG A 315 12.91 3.20 12.92
CA ARG A 315 13.95 3.00 11.92
C ARG A 315 13.40 2.47 10.60
N SER A 316 12.36 1.62 10.61
CA SER A 316 11.66 1.25 9.38
C SER A 316 11.04 2.43 8.66
N ARG A 317 10.48 3.42 9.37
CA ARG A 317 10.01 4.69 8.79
C ARG A 317 11.17 5.51 8.21
N SER A 318 12.26 5.60 8.98
CA SER A 318 13.44 6.40 8.64
C SER A 318 14.05 5.95 7.33
N VAL A 319 14.31 4.64 7.17
CA VAL A 319 14.95 4.11 5.96
C VAL A 319 13.96 3.61 4.89
N ASP A 320 12.66 3.90 5.04
CA ASP A 320 11.59 3.38 4.19
C ASP A 320 11.74 1.89 3.83
N VAL A 321 11.71 1.01 4.83
CA VAL A 321 11.62 -0.44 4.61
C VAL A 321 10.56 -1.03 5.53
N SER A 322 9.99 -2.18 5.16
CA SER A 322 9.02 -2.83 6.03
C SER A 322 9.69 -3.29 7.33
N ARG A 323 8.89 -3.39 8.40
CA ARG A 323 9.35 -3.90 9.69
C ARG A 323 9.93 -5.30 9.59
N ALA A 324 9.32 -6.14 8.76
CA ALA A 324 9.78 -7.51 8.52
C ALA A 324 11.08 -7.54 7.73
N PHE A 325 11.27 -6.60 6.79
CA PHE A 325 12.53 -6.45 6.06
C PHE A 325 13.66 -5.94 6.94
N LEU A 326 13.40 -4.97 7.83
CA LEU A 326 14.41 -4.44 8.76
C LEU A 326 14.85 -5.51 9.77
N LEU A 327 13.88 -6.06 10.50
CA LEU A 327 14.09 -7.01 11.58
C LEU A 327 12.89 -7.98 11.69
N PRO A 328 13.06 -9.25 11.25
CA PRO A 328 11.96 -10.23 11.20
C PRO A 328 11.31 -10.46 12.58
N PRO A 329 9.97 -10.34 12.69
CA PRO A 329 9.28 -10.37 13.98
C PRO A 329 9.45 -11.69 14.75
N ASP A 330 9.55 -12.81 14.04
CA ASP A 330 9.72 -14.16 14.58
C ASP A 330 11.06 -14.33 15.33
N ARG A 331 12.05 -13.48 15.04
CA ARG A 331 13.39 -13.55 15.64
C ARG A 331 13.59 -12.60 16.82
N ILE A 332 12.72 -11.61 16.98
CA ILE A 332 12.85 -10.58 18.02
C ILE A 332 12.70 -11.18 19.41
N LEU A 333 11.56 -11.84 19.68
CA LEU A 333 11.27 -12.35 21.01
C LEU A 333 12.32 -13.38 21.49
N PRO A 334 12.74 -14.39 20.69
CA PRO A 334 13.81 -15.31 21.09
C PRO A 334 15.13 -14.61 21.42
N ALA A 335 15.54 -13.63 20.61
CA ALA A 335 16.78 -12.91 20.82
C ALA A 335 16.71 -11.98 22.06
N VAL A 336 15.58 -11.31 22.28
CA VAL A 336 15.36 -10.51 23.49
C VAL A 336 15.39 -11.40 24.74
N VAL A 337 14.76 -12.58 24.71
CA VAL A 337 14.81 -13.54 25.82
C VAL A 337 16.24 -13.98 26.10
N LYS A 338 17.01 -14.34 25.07
CA LYS A 338 18.40 -14.78 25.23
C LYS A 338 19.31 -13.66 25.75
N ALA A 339 19.21 -12.46 25.19
CA ALA A 339 20.03 -11.33 25.60
C ALA A 339 19.71 -10.88 27.04
N TYR A 340 18.41 -10.83 27.37
CA TYR A 340 17.91 -10.21 28.60
C TYR A 340 17.61 -11.20 29.73
N ARG A 341 16.75 -12.21 29.48
CA ARG A 341 16.33 -13.16 30.53
C ARG A 341 17.47 -14.11 30.90
N GLU A 342 18.21 -14.58 29.91
CA GLU A 342 19.38 -15.44 30.10
C GLU A 342 20.67 -14.65 30.41
N ARG A 343 20.59 -13.30 30.43
CA ARG A 343 21.68 -12.37 30.77
C ARG A 343 22.97 -12.59 29.99
N THR A 344 22.86 -13.11 28.78
CA THR A 344 24.02 -13.37 27.92
C THR A 344 24.65 -12.08 27.38
N GLY A 345 23.87 -10.99 27.31
CA GLY A 345 24.30 -9.73 26.68
C GLY A 345 24.57 -9.86 25.18
N GLU A 346 24.12 -10.94 24.55
CA GLU A 346 24.32 -11.16 23.12
C GLU A 346 23.66 -10.05 22.28
N PRO A 347 24.40 -9.44 21.33
CA PRO A 347 23.85 -8.40 20.46
C PRO A 347 22.70 -8.93 19.60
N ILE A 348 21.59 -8.21 19.55
CA ILE A 348 20.43 -8.55 18.70
C ILE A 348 20.65 -8.09 17.25
N ALA A 349 21.63 -7.21 17.04
CA ALA A 349 21.96 -6.59 15.76
C ALA A 349 22.26 -7.56 14.61
N HIS A 350 22.75 -8.78 14.90
CA HIS A 350 23.01 -9.81 13.89
C HIS A 350 21.74 -10.27 13.13
N LEU A 351 20.56 -9.92 13.64
CA LEU A 351 19.27 -10.18 13.00
C LEU A 351 18.85 -9.13 11.96
N LEU A 352 19.54 -7.99 11.91
CA LEU A 352 19.30 -6.97 10.91
C LEU A 352 19.57 -7.50 9.51
N ASN A 353 18.76 -7.06 8.56
CA ASN A 353 18.92 -7.49 7.18
C ASN A 353 20.17 -6.87 6.55
N ALA A 354 21.05 -7.72 6.03
CA ALA A 354 22.30 -7.32 5.39
C ALA A 354 22.11 -6.34 4.22
N ALA A 355 20.94 -6.34 3.58
CA ALA A 355 20.61 -5.44 2.47
C ALA A 355 20.47 -3.96 2.88
N LEU A 356 20.48 -3.62 4.18
CA LEU A 356 20.42 -2.23 4.64
C LEU A 356 21.71 -1.44 4.33
N GLY A 357 22.83 -2.14 4.10
CA GLY A 357 24.15 -1.54 3.92
C GLY A 357 24.94 -1.44 5.23
N GLU A 358 26.27 -1.43 5.11
CA GLU A 358 27.18 -1.56 6.26
C GLU A 358 27.06 -0.41 7.28
N GLU A 359 26.91 0.82 6.79
CA GLU A 359 26.77 2.01 7.64
C GLU A 359 25.48 1.97 8.46
N CYS A 360 24.34 1.73 7.80
CA CYS A 360 23.04 1.60 8.44
C CYS A 360 23.02 0.45 9.47
N ILE A 361 23.60 -0.70 9.12
CA ILE A 361 23.74 -1.83 10.06
C ILE A 361 24.58 -1.41 11.26
N LYS A 362 25.71 -0.75 11.07
CA LYS A 362 26.59 -0.33 12.16
C LYS A 362 25.88 0.61 13.13
N ASP A 363 25.18 1.62 12.62
CA ASP A 363 24.47 2.60 13.46
C ASP A 363 23.30 1.96 14.20
N PHE A 364 22.48 1.17 13.50
CA PHE A 364 21.35 0.46 14.10
C PHE A 364 21.79 -0.61 15.10
N SER A 365 22.96 -1.23 14.89
CA SER A 365 23.55 -2.15 15.85
C SER A 365 23.85 -1.46 17.17
N LYS A 366 24.47 -0.27 17.09
CA LYS A 366 24.83 0.52 18.27
C LYS A 366 23.59 0.92 19.06
N GLU A 367 22.55 1.41 18.37
CA GLU A 367 21.28 1.79 18.99
C GLU A 367 20.57 0.61 19.68
N LEU A 368 20.52 -0.54 19.02
CA LEU A 368 19.93 -1.75 19.61
C LEU A 368 20.70 -2.21 20.85
N ASP A 369 22.04 -2.18 20.80
CA ASP A 369 22.87 -2.56 21.94
C ASP A 369 22.70 -1.59 23.12
N GLU A 370 22.63 -0.28 22.87
CA GLU A 370 22.35 0.73 23.89
C GLU A 370 20.95 0.53 24.50
N LEU A 371 19.95 0.26 23.66
CA LEU A 371 18.57 0.02 24.09
C LEU A 371 18.45 -1.23 24.97
N VAL A 372 19.12 -2.32 24.57
CA VAL A 372 19.11 -3.58 25.32
C VAL A 372 19.92 -3.46 26.62
N LYS A 373 21.08 -2.77 26.61
CA LYS A 373 21.87 -2.52 27.82
C LYS A 373 21.12 -1.67 28.84
N ALA A 374 20.47 -0.60 28.40
CA ALA A 374 19.68 0.28 29.25
C ALA A 374 18.46 -0.42 29.90
N ALA A 375 18.07 -1.58 29.38
CA ALA A 375 17.01 -2.39 29.98
C ALA A 375 17.49 -3.30 31.12
N ILE A 376 18.79 -3.63 31.20
CA ILE A 376 19.36 -4.50 32.22
C ILE A 376 19.36 -3.74 33.56
N PRO A 377 18.66 -4.22 34.60
CA PRO A 377 18.64 -3.53 35.90
C PRO A 377 20.05 -3.45 36.49
N GLU A 378 20.45 -2.27 36.99
CA GLU A 378 21.76 -2.05 37.65
C GLU A 378 21.96 -2.91 38.92
N GLU A 379 20.90 -3.46 39.52
CA GLU A 379 20.96 -4.18 40.81
C GLU A 379 21.66 -5.55 40.77
N ALA A 380 22.11 -6.02 39.61
CA ALA A 380 22.91 -7.25 39.53
C ALA A 380 24.39 -7.07 39.94
N ALA A 381 24.85 -5.83 40.22
CA ALA A 381 26.22 -5.55 40.64
C ALA A 381 26.46 -5.59 42.16
N VAL A 382 25.43 -5.84 43.00
CA VAL A 382 25.53 -5.70 44.48
C VAL A 382 25.44 -7.04 45.24
N LEU A 383 25.26 -8.18 44.57
CA LEU A 383 25.07 -9.48 45.24
C LEU A 383 26.25 -10.46 45.19
N GLU A 384 27.44 -10.03 44.77
CA GLU A 384 28.64 -10.87 44.86
C GLU A 384 29.58 -10.56 46.03
N GLU A 385 29.33 -9.51 46.84
CA GLU A 385 30.28 -9.11 47.90
C GLU A 385 29.92 -9.51 49.34
N ASN A 386 28.83 -10.27 49.58
CA ASN A 386 28.41 -10.59 50.96
C ASN A 386 28.20 -12.08 51.28
N CYS A 387 28.88 -12.98 50.57
CA CYS A 387 28.90 -14.42 50.89
C CYS A 387 30.26 -14.90 51.42
N GLU A 388 30.87 -14.18 52.36
CA GLU A 388 31.86 -14.79 53.26
C GLU A 388 31.71 -14.24 54.69
N LYS A 389 31.01 -15.00 55.53
CA LYS A 389 31.49 -15.41 56.85
C LYS A 389 30.55 -16.47 57.46
N PRO A 390 31.03 -17.70 57.67
CA PRO A 390 30.31 -18.67 58.48
C PRO A 390 30.65 -18.41 59.95
N LEU A 391 29.67 -18.17 60.80
CA LEU A 391 29.85 -18.35 62.24
C LEU A 391 28.60 -19.01 62.82
N PHE A 392 28.89 -20.11 63.53
CA PHE A 392 28.04 -20.88 64.42
C PHE A 392 27.26 -20.03 65.41
#